data_AF-A0A6J0CW82-F1
#
_entry.id   AF-A0A6J0CW82-F1
#
_cell.length_a   1.000
_cell.length_b   1.000
_cell.length_c   1.000
_cell.angle_alpha   90.00
_cell.angle_beta   90.00
_cell.angle_gamma   90.00
#
_symmetry.space_group_name_H-M   'P 1'
#
loop_
_entity.id
_entity.type
_entity.pdbx_description
1 polymer ?
#
loop_
_entity_poly.entity_id
_entity_poly.type
_entity_poly.pdbx_seq_one_letter_code
_entity_poly.pdbx_strand_id
1 'polypeptide(L)'
;MNKIRQNPKDHKRASQFTAEGYLYVQEKRPAPFGSSWVKHYCMYRKTAKKFNMIPFEHRSGGKLGDGEVFFLKECTRRYTDSIDRRFCFDIEAAD
;
A
#
# COMPACT_ATOMS: atom_id res chain seq x y z
N MET A 1 17.66 -7.75 -41.99
CA MET A 1 16.31 -7.67 -41.37
C MET A 1 16.44 -7.80 -39.87
N ASN A 2 16.40 -6.71 -39.11
CA ASN A 2 16.46 -6.75 -37.65
C ASN A 2 15.03 -6.84 -37.09
N LYS A 3 14.60 -8.05 -36.72
CA LYS A 3 13.24 -8.36 -36.24
C LYS A 3 13.06 -8.26 -34.72
N ILE A 4 14.07 -7.83 -33.97
CA ILE A 4 14.00 -7.77 -32.51
C ILE A 4 13.62 -6.36 -32.10
N ARG A 5 12.38 -6.20 -31.61
CA ARG A 5 11.95 -4.99 -30.91
C ARG A 5 12.81 -4.85 -29.64
N GLN A 6 13.63 -3.81 -29.56
CA GLN A 6 14.36 -3.51 -28.34
C GLN A 6 13.37 -3.17 -27.22
N ASN A 7 13.64 -3.68 -26.01
CA ASN A 7 12.85 -3.29 -24.85
C ASN A 7 12.94 -1.76 -24.68
N PRO A 8 11.81 -1.05 -24.50
CA PRO A 8 11.83 0.38 -24.27
C PRO A 8 12.72 0.67 -23.05
N LYS A 9 13.72 1.55 -23.23
CA LYS A 9 14.62 1.96 -22.14
C LYS A 9 13.84 2.62 -20.99
N ASP A 10 12.72 3.26 -21.32
CA ASP A 10 11.81 3.86 -20.37
C ASP A 10 10.44 3.17 -20.43
N HIS A 11 10.17 2.29 -19.46
CA HIS A 11 8.80 1.99 -19.08
C HIS A 11 8.23 3.23 -18.38
N LYS A 12 7.67 4.17 -19.15
CA LYS A 12 6.87 5.26 -18.58
C LYS A 12 5.68 4.64 -17.86
N ARG A 13 5.77 4.52 -16.53
CA ARG A 13 4.59 4.22 -15.72
C ARG A 13 3.59 5.36 -15.97
N ALA A 14 2.40 5.01 -16.44
CA ALA A 14 1.32 5.97 -16.63
C ALA A 14 0.85 6.59 -15.30
N SER A 15 1.08 5.89 -14.19
CA SER A 15 0.68 6.30 -12.85
C SER A 15 1.63 7.33 -12.25
N GLN A 16 1.07 8.38 -11.65
CA GLN A 16 1.82 9.34 -10.83
C GLN A 16 2.29 8.72 -9.51
N PHE A 17 1.81 7.51 -9.17
CA PHE A 17 2.17 6.79 -7.96
C PHE A 17 3.42 5.94 -8.17
N THR A 18 4.32 6.00 -7.19
CA THR A 18 5.53 5.16 -7.16
C THR A 18 5.18 3.71 -6.85
N ALA A 19 4.13 3.48 -6.08
CA ALA A 19 3.56 2.16 -5.84
C ALA A 19 2.07 2.33 -5.55
N GLU A 20 1.26 1.40 -6.06
CA GLU A 20 -0.15 1.31 -5.72
C GLU A 20 -0.58 -0.16 -5.75
N GLY A 21 -1.56 -0.51 -4.92
CA GLY A 21 -2.03 -1.88 -4.82
C GLY A 21 -2.80 -2.13 -3.53
N TYR A 22 -3.31 -3.36 -3.38
CA TYR A 22 -4.01 -3.76 -2.18
C TYR A 22 -3.04 -4.21 -1.10
N LEU A 23 -3.20 -3.65 0.11
CA LEU A 23 -2.49 -4.06 1.32
C LEU A 23 -3.49 -4.49 2.39
N TYR A 24 -3.05 -5.36 3.29
CA TYR A 24 -3.76 -5.62 4.53
C TYR A 24 -3.11 -4.81 5.64
N VAL A 25 -3.93 -4.08 6.38
CA VAL A 25 -3.50 -3.18 7.47
C VAL A 25 -3.95 -3.80 8.78
N GLN A 26 -3.06 -3.82 9.77
CA GLN A 26 -3.38 -4.32 11.10
C GLN A 26 -4.14 -3.24 11.89
N GLU A 27 -5.40 -3.49 12.17
CA GLU A 27 -6.23 -2.64 13.02
C GLU A 27 -6.33 -3.25 14.41
N LYS A 28 -6.06 -2.43 15.43
CA LYS A 28 -6.30 -2.79 16.82
C LYS A 28 -7.80 -2.69 17.11
N ARG A 29 -8.40 -3.77 17.62
CA ARG A 29 -9.80 -3.80 18.04
C ARG A 29 -9.89 -3.56 19.55
N PRO A 30 -11.02 -3.01 20.05
CA PRO A 30 -11.28 -2.97 21.47
C PRO A 30 -11.24 -4.36 22.10
N ALA A 31 -10.87 -4.45 23.37
CA ALA A 31 -10.95 -5.70 24.11
C ALA A 31 -12.40 -6.23 24.09
N PRO A 32 -12.64 -7.56 23.98
CA PRO A 32 -11.67 -8.67 23.98
C PRO A 32 -11.15 -9.11 22.59
N PHE A 33 -11.37 -8.34 21.53
CA PHE A 33 -11.28 -8.82 20.15
C PHE A 33 -9.87 -8.76 19.50
N GLY A 34 -8.86 -8.25 20.20
CA GLY A 34 -7.47 -8.29 19.74
C GLY A 34 -7.19 -7.41 18.53
N SER A 35 -6.73 -7.99 17.41
CA SER A 35 -6.38 -7.27 16.17
C SER A 35 -6.98 -7.96 14.95
N SER A 36 -7.30 -7.18 13.92
CA SER A 36 -7.80 -7.68 12.63
C SER A 36 -6.96 -7.14 11.48
N TRP A 37 -6.98 -7.83 10.34
CA TRP A 37 -6.32 -7.39 9.11
C TRP A 37 -7.37 -6.95 8.10
N VAL A 38 -7.35 -5.68 7.73
CA VAL A 38 -8.36 -5.07 6.85
C VAL A 38 -7.73 -4.65 5.53
N LYS A 39 -8.39 -4.99 4.43
CA LYS A 39 -7.88 -4.73 3.09
C LYS A 39 -8.11 -3.26 2.72
N HIS A 40 -7.06 -2.60 2.25
CA HIS A 40 -7.06 -1.23 1.78
C HIS A 40 -6.44 -1.17 0.38
N TYR A 41 -6.91 -0.26 -0.47
CA TYR A 41 -6.18 0.15 -1.66
C TYR A 41 -5.26 1.30 -1.29
N CYS A 42 -3.95 1.09 -1.41
CA CYS A 42 -2.93 2.02 -0.96
C CYS A 42 -2.19 2.59 -2.16
N MET A 43 -1.88 3.88 -2.12
CA MET A 43 -1.14 4.58 -3.17
C MET A 43 -0.09 5.50 -2.55
N TYR A 44 1.16 5.35 -2.99
CA TYR A 44 2.29 6.12 -2.50
C TYR A 44 2.89 7.00 -3.59
N ARG A 45 3.07 8.30 -3.30
CA ARG A 45 3.78 9.27 -4.14
C ARG A 45 5.11 9.63 -3.49
N LYS A 46 6.23 9.10 -4.02
CA LYS A 46 7.57 9.32 -3.46
C LYS A 46 7.99 10.79 -3.44
N THR A 47 7.64 11.56 -4.47
CA THR A 47 8.01 12.99 -4.56
C THR A 47 7.41 13.83 -3.44
N ALA A 48 6.17 13.54 -3.04
CA ALA A 48 5.47 14.23 -1.96
C ALA A 48 5.56 13.49 -0.62
N LYS A 49 6.22 12.32 -0.58
CA LYS A 49 6.12 11.33 0.51
C LYS A 49 4.68 11.08 0.97
N LYS A 50 3.70 11.19 0.08
CA LYS A 50 2.27 11.14 0.43
C LYS A 50 1.75 9.70 0.29
N PHE A 51 1.20 9.16 1.37
CA PHE A 51 0.55 7.85 1.41
C PHE A 51 -0.96 8.05 1.53
N ASN A 52 -1.73 7.40 0.65
CA ASN A 52 -3.20 7.45 0.66
C ASN A 52 -3.71 6.03 0.81
N MET A 53 -4.70 5.82 1.68
CA MET A 53 -5.29 4.53 1.99
C MET A 53 -6.80 4.64 1.86
N ILE A 54 -7.40 3.76 1.06
CA ILE A 54 -8.85 3.72 0.90
C ILE A 54 -9.33 2.36 1.38
N PRO A 55 -10.23 2.29 2.38
CA PRO A 55 -10.82 1.03 2.82
C PRO A 55 -11.47 0.28 1.67
N PHE A 56 -11.23 -1.02 1.57
CA PHE A 56 -11.87 -1.87 0.57
C PHE A 56 -13.14 -2.50 1.14
N GLU A 57 -14.30 -2.05 0.64
CA GLU A 57 -15.60 -2.58 1.03
C GLU A 57 -16.21 -3.44 -0.08
N HIS A 58 -16.42 -4.74 0.18
CA HIS A 58 -17.01 -5.67 -0.79
C HIS A 58 -18.44 -5.31 -1.20
N ARG A 59 -19.20 -4.64 -0.33
CA ARG A 59 -20.62 -4.30 -0.57
C ARG A 59 -20.81 -3.02 -1.37
N SER A 60 -19.73 -2.26 -1.61
CA SER A 60 -19.82 -0.88 -2.08
C SER A 60 -19.79 -0.76 -3.61
N GLY A 61 -19.86 -1.89 -4.32
CA GLY A 61 -19.94 -1.94 -5.78
C GLY A 61 -18.76 -1.26 -6.49
N GLY A 62 -17.59 -1.19 -5.82
CA GLY A 62 -16.41 -0.51 -6.36
C GLY A 62 -16.35 1.00 -6.10
N LYS A 63 -17.28 1.59 -5.34
CA LYS A 63 -17.12 2.95 -4.84
C LYS A 63 -15.95 3.00 -3.85
N LEU A 64 -14.96 3.82 -4.16
CA LEU A 64 -13.89 4.16 -3.25
C LEU A 64 -14.49 5.03 -2.14
N GLY A 65 -14.41 4.56 -0.89
CA GLY A 65 -14.84 5.31 0.29
C GLY A 65 -13.93 6.50 0.57
N ASP A 66 -14.23 7.22 1.66
CA ASP A 66 -13.32 8.26 2.14
C ASP A 66 -12.04 7.60 2.66
N GLY A 67 -10.89 8.19 2.29
CA GLY A 67 -9.58 7.58 2.51
C GLY A 67 -8.76 8.35 3.54
N GLU A 68 -7.87 7.64 4.21
CA GLU A 68 -6.88 8.25 5.09
C GLU A 68 -5.65 8.67 4.30
N VAL A 69 -5.07 9.80 4.68
CA VAL A 69 -3.90 10.38 4.03
C VAL A 69 -2.91 10.82 5.08
N PHE A 70 -1.67 10.38 4.94
CA PHE A 70 -0.58 10.81 5.79
C PHE A 70 0.73 10.91 5.00
N PHE A 71 1.73 11.55 5.62
CA PHE A 71 3.08 11.65 5.06
C PHE A 71 3.96 10.54 5.61
N LEU A 72 4.65 9.83 4.73
CA LEU A 72 5.52 8.72 5.10
C LEU A 72 6.87 9.25 5.60
N LYS A 73 7.24 8.90 6.83
CA LYS A 73 8.58 9.15 7.38
C LYS A 73 9.52 8.00 7.01
N GLU A 74 9.18 6.79 7.41
CA GLU A 74 9.99 5.59 7.22
C GLU A 74 9.13 4.36 6.89
N CYS A 75 9.72 3.41 6.17
CA CYS A 75 9.13 2.12 5.88
C CYS A 75 10.16 1.01 6.16
N THR A 76 9.83 0.09 7.06
CA THR A 76 10.77 -0.91 7.57
C THR A 76 10.23 -2.31 7.33
N ARG A 77 10.98 -3.11 6.56
CA ARG A 77 10.60 -4.51 6.30
C ARG A 77 10.63 -5.32 7.60
N ARG A 78 9.55 -6.04 7.91
CA ARG A 78 9.52 -7.00 9.03
C ARG A 78 10.25 -8.28 8.64
N TYR A 79 10.98 -8.86 9.59
CA TYR A 79 11.53 -10.22 9.43
C TYR A 79 10.40 -11.24 9.48
N THR A 80 10.49 -12.29 8.67
CA THR A 80 9.45 -13.33 8.54
C THR A 80 9.09 -13.97 9.88
N ASP A 81 10.06 -14.08 10.80
CA ASP A 81 9.87 -14.77 12.08
C ASP A 81 9.29 -13.86 13.17
N SER A 82 9.15 -12.56 12.89
CA SER A 82 8.61 -11.58 13.85
C SER A 82 7.07 -11.51 13.86
N ILE A 83 6.40 -12.12 12.88
CA ILE A 83 4.95 -12.10 12.72
C ILE A 83 4.48 -13.30 11.90
N ASP A 84 3.32 -13.87 12.23
CA ASP A 84 2.71 -15.01 11.51
C ASP A 84 2.08 -14.59 10.16
N ARG A 85 2.77 -13.73 9.39
CA ARG A 85 2.39 -13.27 8.06
C ARG A 85 3.63 -12.96 7.23
N ARG A 86 3.53 -13.19 5.91
CA ARG A 86 4.61 -12.92 4.96
C ARG A 86 4.47 -11.55 4.33
N PHE A 87 5.60 -10.99 3.89
CA PHE A 87 5.68 -9.71 3.17
C PHE A 87 5.17 -8.51 3.99
N CYS A 88 5.36 -8.57 5.31
CA CYS A 88 5.00 -7.47 6.21
C CYS A 88 6.09 -6.41 6.28
N PHE A 89 5.65 -5.18 6.53
CA PHE A 89 6.50 -4.03 6.78
C PHE A 89 5.74 -3.05 7.64
N ASP A 90 6.48 -2.25 8.40
CA ASP A 90 5.96 -1.14 9.18
C ASP A 90 6.06 0.15 8.39
N ILE A 91 5.12 1.04 8.68
CA ILE A 91 5.10 2.41 8.19
C ILE A 91 5.09 3.33 9.41
N GLU A 92 6.04 4.26 9.45
CA GLU A 92 6.01 5.39 10.37
C GLU A 92 5.49 6.62 9.63
N ALA A 93 4.43 7.24 10.15
CA ALA A 93 3.94 8.52 9.65
C ALA A 93 4.84 9.66 10.15
N ALA A 94 4.99 10.71 9.35
CA ALA A 94 5.54 11.97 9.81
C ALA A 94 4.48 12.72 10.63
N ASP A 95 4.91 13.33 11.72
CA ASP A 95 4.10 14.25 12.54
C ASP A 95 3.62 15.47 11.73
#